data_AF-A0A800J9F2-F1
#
_entry.id   AF-A0A800J9F2-F1
#
_cell.length_a   1.000
_cell.length_b   1.000
_cell.length_c   1.000
_cell.angle_alpha   90.00
_cell.angle_beta   90.00
_cell.angle_gamma   90.00
#
_symmetry.space_group_name_H-M   'P 1'
#
loop_
_entity.id
_entity.type
_entity.pdbx_description
1 polymer ?
#
loop_
_entity_poly.entity_id
_entity_poly.type
_entity_poly.pdbx_seq_one_letter_code
_entity_poly.pdbx_strand_id
1 'polypeptide(L)' 'MTSPVAESVSTPHEKKRIYLETLGCSKNQVDSEIMLASLQNQGFEMTKTPDSAEVIIVNTCA' A
#
# COMPACT_ATOMS: atom_id res chain seq x y z
N MET A 1 38.73 -4.11 7.64
CA MET A 1 38.31 -2.93 8.44
C MET A 1 38.02 -1.84 7.42
N THR A 2 36.81 -1.41 7.09
CA THR A 2 35.47 -1.64 7.63
C THR A 2 34.51 -1.41 6.45
N SER A 3 33.42 -2.16 6.45
CA SER A 3 32.41 -2.35 5.41
C SER A 3 32.02 -1.12 4.57
N PRO A 4 31.81 -1.26 3.25
CA PRO A 4 30.97 -0.35 2.48
C PRO A 4 29.53 -0.90 2.38
N VAL A 5 28.60 0.05 2.26
CA VAL A 5 27.21 -0.08 1.78
C VAL A 5 26.21 -0.68 2.77
N ALA A 6 25.36 0.23 3.24
CA ALA A 6 24.03 -0.03 3.74
C ALA A 6 23.18 -0.68 2.64
N GLU A 7 23.13 -2.00 2.61
CA GLU A 7 22.06 -2.75 1.96
C GLU A 7 21.16 -3.27 3.07
N SER A 8 20.03 -2.60 3.24
CA SER A 8 18.90 -3.11 4.00
C SER A 8 18.43 -4.39 3.32
N VAL A 9 18.94 -5.52 3.78
CA VAL A 9 18.50 -6.87 3.42
C VAL A 9 17.01 -6.98 3.77
N SER A 10 16.14 -6.70 2.81
CA SER A 10 14.74 -7.11 2.87
C SER A 10 14.69 -8.57 2.45
N THR A 11 14.50 -9.44 3.44
CA THR A 11 14.04 -10.82 3.28
C THR A 11 12.88 -10.90 2.27
N PRO A 12 12.62 -12.06 1.63
CA PRO A 12 11.50 -12.22 0.71
C PRO A 12 10.19 -12.14 1.50
N HIS A 13 9.74 -10.93 1.79
CA HIS A 13 8.44 -10.69 2.36
C HIS A 13 7.44 -10.82 1.22
N GLU A 14 6.55 -11.81 1.32
CA GLU A 14 5.40 -11.96 0.42
C GLU A 14 4.76 -10.57 0.21
N LYS A 15 4.50 -10.22 -1.06
CA LYS A 15 3.87 -8.94 -1.39
C LYS A 15 2.52 -8.88 -0.68
N LYS A 16 2.40 -8.03 0.34
CA LYS A 16 1.16 -7.95 1.10
C LYS A 16 0.03 -7.45 0.20
N ARG A 17 -1.10 -8.15 0.22
CA ARG A 17 -2.31 -7.76 -0.52
C ARG A 17 -3.09 -6.71 0.24
N ILE A 18 -3.37 -5.57 -0.40
CA ILE A 18 -4.08 -4.44 0.18
C ILE A 18 -5.40 -4.21 -0.54
N TYR A 19 -6.46 -3.92 0.21
CA TYR A 19 -7.74 -3.42 -0.28
C TYR A 19 -7.92 -1.99 0.21
N LEU A 20 -8.28 -1.07 -0.69
CA LEU A 20 -8.54 0.33 -0.37
C LEU A 20 -10.00 0.66 -0.66
N GLU A 21 -10.76 0.90 0.40
CA GLU A 21 -12.12 1.41 0.34
C GLU A 21 -12.10 2.94 0.45
N THR A 22 -12.80 3.63 -0.45
CA THR A 22 -12.84 5.10 -0.45
C THR A 22 -14.26 5.57 -0.24
N LEU A 23 -14.53 6.13 0.94
CA LEU A 23 -15.85 6.60 1.37
C LEU A 23 -15.81 8.11 1.60
N GLY A 24 -16.29 8.91 0.67
CA GLY A 24 -16.27 10.36 0.85
C GLY A 24 -16.53 11.12 -0.43
N CYS A 25 -15.92 12.29 -0.54
CA CYS A 25 -16.07 13.16 -1.70
C CYS A 25 -14.94 12.95 -2.73
N SER A 26 -14.93 13.77 -3.78
CA SER A 26 -13.92 13.74 -4.84
C SER A 26 -12.48 13.91 -4.32
N LYS A 27 -12.28 14.58 -3.19
CA LYS A 27 -10.96 14.70 -2.58
C LYS A 27 -10.42 13.34 -2.12
N ASN A 28 -11.23 12.53 -1.45
CA ASN A 28 -10.81 11.20 -1.01
C ASN A 28 -10.51 10.29 -2.22
N GLN A 29 -11.20 10.46 -3.34
CA GLN A 29 -10.91 9.71 -4.57
C GLN A 29 -9.51 10.05 -5.11
N VAL A 30 -9.19 11.34 -5.24
CA VAL A 30 -7.85 11.78 -5.68
C VAL A 30 -6.77 11.33 -4.69
N ASP A 31 -7.01 11.47 -3.38
CA ASP A 31 -6.07 11.01 -2.35
C ASP A 31 -5.84 9.50 -2.46
N SER A 32 -6.90 8.72 -2.72
CA SER A 32 -6.82 7.28 -2.91
C SER A 32 -6.01 6.88 -4.15
N GLU A 33 -6.14 7.59 -5.26
CA GLU A 33 -5.29 7.36 -6.45
C GLU A 33 -3.80 7.56 -6.15
N ILE A 34 -3.47 8.61 -5.40
CA ILE A 34 -2.10 8.90 -4.96
C ILE A 34 -1.60 7.80 -4.01
N MET A 35 -2.44 7.36 -3.06
CA MET A 35 -2.12 6.25 -2.16
C MET A 35 -1.85 4.95 -2.92
N LEU A 36 -2.69 4.61 -3.90
CA LEU A 36 -2.52 3.41 -4.73
C LEU A 36 -1.18 3.41 -5.47
N ALA A 37 -0.82 4.53 -6.10
CA ALA A 37 0.46 4.66 -6.81
C ALA A 37 1.64 4.48 -5.86
N SER A 38 1.59 5.08 -4.67
CA SER A 38 2.64 4.94 -3.66
C SER A 38 2.80 3.50 -3.15
N LEU A 39 1.68 2.81 -2.90
CA LEU A 39 1.68 1.42 -2.44
C LEU A 39 2.22 0.48 -3.52
N GLN A 40 1.81 0.67 -4.78
CA GLN A 40 2.35 -0.11 -5.90
C GLN A 40 3.86 0.08 -6.07
N ASN A 41 4.36 1.31 -5.94
CA ASN A 41 5.79 1.62 -6.01
C ASN A 41 6.61 0.99 -4.88
N GLN A 42 5.98 0.74 -3.72
CA GLN A 42 6.60 0.05 -2.59
C GLN A 42 6.48 -1.48 -2.69
N GLY A 43 5.91 -2.01 -3.77
CA GLY A 43 5.83 -3.45 -4.04
C GLY A 43 4.62 -4.15 -3.41
N PHE A 44 3.64 -3.39 -2.89
CA PHE A 44 2.38 -3.97 -2.44
C PHE A 44 1.52 -4.43 -3.62
N GLU A 45 0.70 -5.45 -3.38
CA GLU A 45 -0.25 -5.95 -4.37
C GLU A 45 -1.65 -5.43 -4.03
N MET A 46 -2.34 -4.85 -5.00
CA MET A 46 -3.70 -4.37 -4.79
C MET A 46 -4.71 -5.47 -5.12
N THR A 47 -5.67 -5.68 -4.22
CA THR A 47 -6.82 -6.55 -4.48
C THR A 47 -8.10 -5.75 -4.64
N LYS A 48 -9.07 -6.36 -5.35
CA LYS A 48 -10.41 -5.81 -5.59
C LYS A 48 -11.45 -6.26 -4.57
N THR A 49 -11.13 -7.20 -3.70
CA THR A 49 -12.06 -7.70 -2.68
C THR A 49 -11.42 -7.66 -1.30
N PRO A 50 -12.17 -7.26 -0.25
CA PRO A 50 -11.65 -7.23 1.10
C PRO A 50 -11.28 -8.64 1.62
N ASP A 51 -11.98 -9.69 1.19
CA ASP A 51 -11.74 -11.08 1.61
C ASP A 51 -10.35 -11.62 1.24
N SER A 52 -9.73 -11.07 0.21
CA SER A 52 -8.40 -11.48 -0.26
C SER A 52 -7.27 -10.56 0.23
N ALA A 53 -7.61 -9.55 1.03
CA ALA A 53 -6.68 -8.57 1.55
C ALA A 53 -6.08 -9.02 2.89
N GLU A 54 -4.78 -8.76 3.06
CA GLU A 54 -4.11 -8.84 4.36
C GLU A 54 -4.24 -7.52 5.13
N VAL A 55 -4.42 -6.41 4.41
CA VAL A 55 -4.61 -5.07 4.97
C VAL A 55 -5.78 -4.39 4.27
N ILE A 56 -6.69 -3.82 5.05
CA ILE A 56 -7.79 -2.98 4.56
C ILE A 56 -7.54 -1.54 5.00
N ILE A 57 -7.57 -0.62 4.04
CA ILE A 57 -7.52 0.83 4.27
C ILE A 57 -8.91 1.38 3.95
N VAL A 58 -9.49 2.14 4.87
CA VAL A 58 -10.75 2.87 4.65
C VAL A 58 -10.43 4.37 4.68
N ASN A 59 -10.43 5.00 3.50
CA ASN A 59 -10.26 6.44 3.38
C ASN A 59 -11.62 7.12 3.50
N THR A 60 -11.86 7.79 4.63
CA THR A 60 -13.12 8.47 4.89
C THR A 60 -12.95 9.87 5.46
N CYS A 61 -13.96 10.71 5.28
CA CYS A 61 -14.07 12.01 5.96
C CYS A 61 -14.90 11.87 7.24
N ALA A 62 -14.68 12.77 8.19
CA ALA A 62 -15.56 12.97 9.35
C ALA A 62 -16.81 13.77 8.97
#